data_AF-A0A7Y3JP95-F1
#
_entry.id   AF-A0A7Y3JP95-F1
#
_cell.length_a   1.000
_cell.length_b   1.000
_cell.length_c   1.000
_cell.angle_alpha   90.00
_cell.angle_beta   90.00
_cell.angle_gamma   90.00
#
_symmetry.space_group_name_H-M   'P 1'
#
loop_
_entity.id
_entity.type
_entity.pdbx_description
1 polymer ?
#
loop_
_entity_poly.entity_id
_entity_poly.type
_entity_poly.pdbx_seq_one_letter_code
_entity_poly.pdbx_strand_id
1 'polypeptide(L)'
;MDILFQSLDCCSFTNFQVFDGSNNAIAGGSVNAVGGGAGGAFFLGFTSGSANIARIVITEFDENDANPDSNIGYDTFRFGAINAVPEPASWALMVAGFGLAGAATRRRRVLATA
;
A
#
# COMPACT_ATOMS: atom_id res chain seq x y z
N MET A 1 7.49 -4.69 -11.07
CA MET A 1 7.96 -5.95 -10.46
C MET A 1 8.54 -6.81 -11.56
N ASP A 2 9.50 -7.65 -11.20
CA ASP A 2 10.10 -8.64 -12.07
C ASP A 2 9.61 -10.02 -11.64
N ILE A 3 9.28 -10.86 -12.61
CA ILE A 3 9.00 -12.28 -12.42
C ILE A 3 10.07 -13.05 -13.20
N LEU A 4 10.87 -13.83 -12.48
CA LEU A 4 11.91 -14.67 -13.05
C LEU A 4 11.50 -16.14 -12.97
N PHE A 5 11.39 -16.79 -14.12
CA PHE A 5 11.06 -18.21 -14.22
C PHE A 5 12.33 -19.05 -14.16
N GLN A 6 12.42 -20.00 -13.22
CA GLN A 6 13.66 -20.73 -12.93
C GLN A 6 13.68 -22.16 -13.49
N SER A 7 12.54 -22.87 -13.44
CA SER A 7 12.35 -24.20 -14.02
C SER A 7 10.87 -24.49 -14.16
N LEU A 8 10.26 -24.09 -15.27
CA LEU A 8 8.83 -24.25 -15.50
C LEU A 8 8.52 -25.71 -15.83
N ASP A 9 7.85 -26.42 -14.93
CA ASP A 9 6.99 -27.51 -15.37
C ASP A 9 5.70 -26.90 -15.97
N CYS A 10 5.04 -27.60 -16.86
CA CYS A 10 4.13 -27.02 -17.88
C CYS A 10 2.85 -26.33 -17.35
N CYS A 11 2.69 -26.14 -16.04
CA CYS A 11 1.48 -25.60 -15.42
C CYS A 11 1.70 -24.39 -14.49
N SER A 12 2.90 -23.83 -14.40
CA SER A 12 3.17 -22.71 -13.50
C SER A 12 2.59 -21.39 -14.01
N PHE A 13 1.90 -20.66 -13.15
CA PHE A 13 1.50 -19.28 -13.42
C PHE A 13 1.59 -18.42 -12.17
N THR A 14 1.89 -17.14 -12.37
CA THR A 14 1.80 -16.13 -11.32
C THR A 14 0.55 -15.31 -11.56
N ASN A 15 -0.37 -15.34 -10.61
CA ASN A 15 -1.55 -14.50 -10.60
C ASN A 15 -1.30 -13.23 -9.78
N PHE A 16 -1.86 -12.11 -10.22
CA PHE A 16 -1.87 -10.87 -9.46
C PHE A 16 -3.29 -10.32 -9.36
N GLN A 17 -3.63 -9.79 -8.19
CA GLN A 17 -4.90 -9.14 -7.93
C GLN A 17 -4.67 -7.86 -7.14
N VAL A 18 -5.35 -6.80 -7.58
CA VAL A 18 -5.30 -5.47 -6.96
C VAL A 18 -6.68 -5.19 -6.39
N PHE A 19 -6.73 -4.77 -5.13
CA PHE A 19 -7.96 -4.53 -4.39
C PHE A 19 -8.06 -3.07 -3.92
N ASP A 20 -9.30 -2.58 -3.85
CA ASP A 20 -9.63 -1.30 -3.23
C ASP A 20 -9.77 -1.40 -1.70
N GLY A 21 -10.02 -0.25 -1.05
CA GLY A 21 -10.21 -0.15 0.40
C GLY A 21 -11.45 -0.87 0.92
N SER A 22 -12.37 -1.30 0.04
CA SER A 22 -13.55 -2.09 0.35
C SER A 22 -13.36 -3.58 0.01
N ASN A 23 -12.13 -4.01 -0.32
CA ASN A 23 -11.78 -5.36 -0.76
C ASN A 23 -12.40 -5.81 -2.08
N ASN A 24 -12.86 -4.90 -2.94
CA ASN A 24 -13.25 -5.26 -4.31
C ASN A 24 -12.00 -5.38 -5.17
N ALA A 25 -11.93 -6.39 -6.03
CA ALA A 25 -10.88 -6.49 -7.03
C ALA A 25 -11.07 -5.43 -8.12
N ILE A 26 -10.06 -4.58 -8.31
CA ILE A 26 -10.07 -3.46 -9.28
C ILE A 26 -9.16 -3.70 -10.49
N ALA A 27 -8.24 -4.67 -10.38
CA ALA A 27 -7.46 -5.18 -11.49
C ALA A 27 -6.95 -6.59 -11.16
N GLY A 28 -6.64 -7.38 -12.19
CA GLY A 28 -5.98 -8.66 -12.00
C GLY A 28 -5.67 -9.34 -13.33
N GLY A 29 -4.82 -10.35 -13.27
CA GLY A 29 -4.41 -11.13 -14.42
C GLY A 29 -3.42 -12.21 -14.02
N SER A 30 -3.17 -13.13 -14.95
CA SER A 30 -2.15 -14.16 -14.81
C SER A 30 -1.03 -13.94 -15.81
N VAL A 31 0.18 -14.26 -15.38
CA VAL A 31 1.34 -14.38 -16.25
C VAL A 31 1.73 -15.84 -16.26
N ASN A 32 1.65 -16.41 -17.45
CA ASN A 32 1.93 -17.81 -17.71
C ASN A 32 3.16 -17.85 -18.61
N ALA A 33 4.16 -18.63 -18.21
CA ALA A 33 5.25 -19.01 -19.06
C ALA A 33 5.12 -20.51 -19.37
N VAL A 34 4.96 -20.84 -20.64
CA VAL A 34 4.78 -22.23 -21.08
C VAL A 34 6.16 -22.90 -21.09
N GLY A 35 6.30 -23.95 -20.28
CA GLY A 35 7.41 -24.92 -20.20
C GLY A 35 8.71 -24.63 -20.95
N GLY A 36 9.83 -24.61 -20.22
CA GLY A 36 11.16 -24.42 -20.78
C GLY A 36 12.20 -24.11 -19.69
N GLY A 37 13.48 -24.15 -20.05
CA GLY A 37 14.56 -23.75 -19.14
C GLY A 37 14.45 -22.28 -18.71
N ALA A 38 15.24 -21.88 -17.70
CA ALA A 38 15.20 -20.54 -17.11
C ALA A 38 14.97 -19.43 -18.16
N GLY A 39 13.80 -18.80 -18.08
CA GLY A 39 13.37 -17.75 -18.98
C GLY A 39 13.85 -16.37 -18.49
N GLY A 40 13.89 -15.39 -19.39
CA GLY A 40 14.18 -14.00 -19.01
C GLY A 40 13.10 -13.38 -18.11
N ALA A 41 13.46 -12.31 -17.43
CA ALA A 41 12.60 -11.48 -16.58
C ALA A 41 11.34 -10.98 -17.31
N PHE A 42 10.14 -11.23 -16.75
CA PHE A 42 8.90 -10.62 -17.20
C PHE A 42 8.55 -9.41 -16.31
N PHE A 43 8.41 -8.24 -16.94
CA PHE A 43 8.09 -7.01 -16.23
C PHE A 43 6.58 -6.78 -16.15
N LEU A 44 6.06 -6.70 -14.93
CA LEU A 44 4.69 -6.25 -14.65
C LEU A 44 4.69 -4.98 -13.84
N GLY A 45 3.82 -4.06 -14.26
CA GLY A 45 3.51 -2.84 -13.53
C GLY A 45 2.02 -2.59 -13.54
N PHE A 46 1.50 -2.10 -12.41
CA PHE A 46 0.17 -1.53 -12.32
C PHE A 46 0.30 -0.08 -11.87
N THR A 47 -0.47 0.79 -12.49
CA THR A 47 -0.59 2.20 -12.09
C THR A 47 -2.06 2.56 -12.07
N SER A 48 -2.47 3.33 -11.07
CA SER A 48 -3.81 3.89 -11.00
C SER A 48 -3.72 5.41 -11.02
N GLY A 49 -4.60 6.04 -11.80
CA GLY A 49 -4.77 7.49 -11.79
C GLY A 49 -5.49 8.01 -10.54
N SER A 50 -5.99 7.12 -9.68
CA SER A 50 -6.75 7.44 -8.47
C SER A 50 -6.12 6.80 -7.23
N ALA A 51 -6.33 7.39 -6.06
CA ALA A 51 -5.91 6.83 -4.77
C ALA A 51 -6.84 5.70 -4.29
N ASN A 52 -6.98 4.64 -5.11
CA ASN A 52 -7.91 3.54 -4.88
C ASN A 52 -7.23 2.18 -4.64
N ILE A 53 -5.92 2.04 -4.85
CA ILE A 53 -5.21 0.79 -4.58
C ILE A 53 -4.93 0.69 -3.08
N ALA A 54 -5.53 -0.31 -2.43
CA ALA A 54 -5.31 -0.57 -1.00
C ALA A 54 -4.47 -1.82 -0.74
N ARG A 55 -4.55 -2.82 -1.62
CA ARG A 55 -3.82 -4.09 -1.45
C ARG A 55 -3.50 -4.71 -2.80
N ILE A 56 -2.30 -5.28 -2.91
CA ILE A 56 -1.90 -6.13 -4.03
C ILE A 56 -1.60 -7.51 -3.47
N VAL A 57 -2.14 -8.53 -4.10
CA VAL A 57 -1.88 -9.93 -3.80
C VAL A 57 -1.25 -10.55 -5.04
N ILE A 58 -0.13 -11.24 -4.83
CA ILE A 58 0.52 -12.03 -5.86
C ILE A 58 0.59 -13.45 -5.33
N THR A 59 0.23 -14.39 -6.20
CA THR A 59 0.19 -15.82 -5.88
C THR A 59 0.81 -16.57 -7.05
N GLU A 60 1.94 -17.18 -6.79
CA GLU A 60 2.51 -18.27 -7.56
C GLU A 60 1.71 -19.55 -7.28
N PHE A 61 1.34 -20.26 -8.35
CA PHE A 61 0.79 -21.60 -8.28
C PHE A 61 1.86 -22.58 -8.74
N ASP A 62 2.24 -23.50 -7.86
CA ASP A 62 2.88 -24.76 -8.23
C ASP A 62 1.80 -25.87 -8.17
N GLU A 63 1.82 -26.77 -9.15
CA GLU A 63 0.94 -27.95 -9.11
C GLU A 63 1.54 -29.04 -8.20
N ASN A 64 2.82 -28.89 -7.84
CA ASN A 64 3.56 -29.75 -6.93
C ASN A 64 4.70 -28.95 -6.25
N ASP A 65 4.97 -29.22 -4.97
CA ASP A 65 6.06 -28.59 -4.17
C ASP A 65 7.50 -28.97 -4.66
N ALA A 66 7.66 -29.45 -5.91
CA ALA A 66 8.96 -29.84 -6.45
C ALA A 66 9.48 -28.74 -7.41
N ASN A 67 10.61 -28.14 -7.05
CA ASN A 67 11.27 -27.04 -7.77
C ASN A 67 10.44 -25.73 -7.77
N PRO A 68 10.84 -24.67 -7.04
CA PRO A 68 10.10 -23.40 -7.10
C PRO A 68 10.16 -22.82 -8.52
N ASP A 69 9.00 -22.78 -9.18
CA ASP A 69 8.89 -22.47 -10.61
C ASP A 69 9.21 -21.01 -10.94
N SER A 70 8.75 -20.09 -10.08
CA SER A 70 8.82 -18.63 -10.29
C SER A 70 9.36 -17.90 -9.06
N ASN A 71 10.30 -16.99 -9.28
CA ASN A 71 10.76 -16.04 -8.27
C ASN A 71 10.15 -14.67 -8.57
N ILE A 72 9.47 -14.10 -7.57
CA ILE A 72 8.84 -12.80 -7.68
C ILE A 72 9.70 -11.75 -6.99
N GLY A 73 10.17 -10.79 -7.76
CA GLY A 73 10.97 -9.65 -7.32
C GLY A 73 10.17 -8.35 -7.34
N TYR A 74 10.14 -7.66 -6.20
CA TYR A 74 9.60 -6.30 -6.13
C TYR A 74 10.73 -5.29 -6.32
N ASP A 75 10.48 -4.28 -7.15
CA ASP A 75 11.43 -3.18 -7.39
C ASP A 75 10.88 -1.90 -6.75
N THR A 76 10.04 -1.17 -7.48
CA THR A 76 9.58 0.16 -7.06
C THR A 76 8.11 0.15 -6.63
N PHE A 77 7.84 0.74 -5.46
CA PHE A 77 6.51 1.14 -5.03
C PHE A 77 6.43 2.67 -5.05
N ARG A 78 5.44 3.21 -5.77
CA ARG A 78 5.19 4.65 -5.82
C ARG A 78 3.78 4.95 -5.35
N PHE A 79 3.68 5.81 -4.34
CA PHE A 79 2.41 6.31 -3.81
C PHE A 79 2.15 7.72 -4.34
N GLY A 80 0.88 8.03 -4.61
CA GLY A 80 0.45 9.38 -4.96
C GLY A 80 0.50 10.33 -3.75
N ALA A 81 0.04 11.56 -3.95
CA ALA A 81 -0.09 12.50 -2.84
C ALA A 81 -1.02 11.93 -1.76
N ILE A 82 -0.46 11.72 -0.57
CA ILE A 82 -1.22 11.34 0.62
C ILE A 82 -1.83 12.63 1.18
N ASN A 83 -3.14 12.62 1.45
CA ASN A 83 -3.78 13.76 2.10
C ASN A 83 -3.07 14.04 3.43
N ALA A 84 -2.57 15.27 3.60
CA ALA A 84 -1.95 15.68 4.84
C ALA A 84 -2.98 15.54 5.97
N VAL A 85 -2.66 14.72 6.97
CA VAL A 85 -3.41 14.69 8.22
C VAL A 85 -3.20 16.07 8.89
N PRO A 86 -4.26 16.78 9.31
CA PRO A 86 -4.11 18.03 10.05
C PRO A 86 -3.19 17.77 11.24
N GLU A 87 -2.01 18.40 11.22
CA GLU A 87 -0.90 17.95 12.05
C GLU A 87 -1.25 17.96 13.56
N PRO A 88 -0.64 17.09 14.37
CA PRO A 88 -0.76 17.11 15.84
C PRO A 88 -0.50 18.49 16.44
N ALA A 89 0.34 19.31 15.80
CA ALA A 89 0.61 20.69 16.19
C ALA A 89 -0.64 21.58 16.15
N SER A 90 -1.58 21.35 15.22
CA SER A 90 -2.84 22.12 15.16
C SER A 90 -3.72 21.84 16.38
N TRP A 91 -3.72 20.60 16.86
CA TRP A 91 -4.40 20.20 18.09
C TRP A 91 -3.72 20.80 19.31
N ALA A 92 -2.38 20.74 19.37
CA ALA A 92 -1.61 21.35 20.44
C ALA A 92 -1.84 22.88 20.52
N LEU A 93 -1.89 23.57 19.39
CA LEU A 93 -2.16 25.00 19.31
C LEU A 93 -3.59 25.35 19.72
N MET A 94 -4.60 24.54 19.35
CA MET A 94 -5.97 24.74 19.83
C MET A 94 -6.05 24.54 21.34
N VAL A 95 -5.49 23.45 21.87
CA VAL A 95 -5.49 23.17 23.32
C VAL A 95 -4.77 24.27 24.08
N ALA A 96 -3.60 24.72 23.60
CA ALA A 96 -2.87 25.84 24.18
C ALA A 96 -3.70 27.13 24.13
N GLY A 97 -4.31 27.45 22.99
CA GLY A 97 -5.14 28.64 22.81
C GLY A 97 -6.35 28.66 23.74
N PHE A 98 -7.09 27.55 23.84
CA PHE A 98 -8.21 27.42 24.78
C PHE A 98 -7.77 27.45 26.25
N GLY A 99 -6.62 26.84 26.56
CA GLY A 99 -6.01 26.91 27.89
C GLY A 99 -5.66 28.35 28.29
N LEU A 100 -5.03 29.11 27.40
CA LEU A 100 -4.69 30.52 27.61
C LEU A 100 -5.94 31.40 27.74
N ALA A 101 -6.94 31.22 26.90
CA ALA A 101 -8.21 31.95 26.98
C ALA A 101 -8.95 31.66 28.31
N GLY A 102 -8.98 30.40 28.74
CA GLY A 102 -9.52 29.99 30.04
C GLY A 102 -8.75 30.57 31.22
N ALA A 103 -7.42 30.61 31.15
CA ALA A 103 -6.59 31.22 32.19
C ALA A 103 -6.82 32.74 32.28
N ALA A 104 -6.92 33.43 31.15
CA ALA A 104 -7.16 34.88 31.09
C ALA A 104 -8.52 35.26 31.69
N THR A 105 -9.58 34.50 31.39
CA THR A 105 -10.93 34.74 31.96
C THR A 105 -10.97 34.50 33.47
N ARG A 106 -10.30 33.46 33.98
CA ARG A 106 -10.16 33.21 35.42
C ARG A 106 -9.41 34.34 36.14
N ARG A 107 -8.31 34.85 35.57
CA ARG A 107 -7.53 35.95 36.15
C ARG A 107 -8.36 37.24 36.31
N ARG A 108 -9.18 37.59 35.31
CA ARG A 108 -10.05 38.77 35.38
C ARG A 108 -11.09 38.70 36.49
N ARG A 109 -11.66 37.52 36.74
CA ARG A 109 -12.63 37.32 37.83
C ARG A 109 -12.01 37.56 39.20
N VAL A 110 -10.81 37.04 39.45
CA VAL A 110 -10.09 37.22 40.72
C VAL A 110 -9.79 38.70 41.00
N LEU A 111 -9.38 39.44 39.97
CA LEU A 111 -9.08 40.87 40.09
C LEU A 111 -10.32 41.75 40.26
N ALA A 112 -11.51 41.29 39.84
CA ALA A 112 -12.76 42.03 39.99
C ALA A 112 -13.40 41.85 41.37
N THR A 113 -13.00 40.80 42.11
CA THR A 113 -13.47 40.51 43.48
C THR A 113 -12.50 41.00 44.57
N ALA A 114 -11.36 41.57 44.18
CA ALA A 114 -10.35 42.17 45.06
C ALA A 114 -10.49 43.69 45.04
#